data_AF-A0A1Q7T882-F1
#
_entry.id   AF-A0A1Q7T882-F1
#
_cell.length_a   1.000
_cell.length_b   1.000
_cell.length_c   1.000
_cell.angle_alpha   90.00
_cell.angle_beta   90.00
_cell.angle_gamma   90.00
#
_symmetry.space_group_name_H-M   'P 1'
#
loop_
_entity.id
_entity.type
_entity.pdbx_description
1 polymer ?
#
loop_
_entity_poly.entity_id
_entity_poly.type
_entity_poly.pdbx_seq_one_letter_code
_entity_poly.pdbx_strand_id
1 'polypeptide(L)'
;MRNWNRYAKEPTQVRVLLNEYEQLLSGKAPSTRVISLRILRHLIEWVTQHSANAGPFQPEMLTQAVVQEYLAYLEQEGFSLRQRTRVTSTLSNFAQFLIEKK
;
A
#
# COMPACT_ATOMS: atom_id res chain seq x y z
N MET A 1 18.77 18.36 2.22
CA MET A 1 17.83 18.31 1.08
C MET A 1 17.24 16.90 1.01
N ARG A 2 15.93 16.76 1.24
CA ARG A 2 15.25 15.46 1.25
C ARG A 2 15.06 15.03 -0.21
N ASN A 3 15.60 13.87 -0.60
CA ASN A 3 15.71 13.43 -1.99
C ASN A 3 14.33 13.00 -2.52
N TRP A 4 13.66 13.84 -3.31
CA TRP A 4 12.31 13.61 -3.87
C TRP A 4 12.30 12.66 -5.09
N ASN A 5 13.44 12.08 -5.45
CA ASN A 5 13.62 11.35 -6.70
C ASN A 5 13.04 9.90 -6.71
N ARG A 6 12.25 9.50 -5.70
CA ARG A 6 11.52 8.21 -5.73
C ARG A 6 10.13 8.30 -6.37
N TYR A 7 9.56 9.49 -6.52
CA TYR A 7 8.22 9.67 -7.11
C TYR A 7 8.23 9.61 -8.65
N ALA A 8 9.40 9.68 -9.28
CA ALA A 8 9.53 9.72 -10.74
C ALA A 8 9.35 8.34 -11.42
N LYS A 9 9.26 7.24 -10.66
CA LYS A 9 9.11 5.87 -11.20
C LYS A 9 7.75 5.22 -10.95
N GLU A 10 6.80 5.90 -10.33
CA GLU A 10 5.47 5.32 -10.12
C GLU A 10 4.65 5.37 -11.42
N PRO A 11 4.08 4.23 -11.87
CA PRO A 11 3.13 4.23 -12.97
C PRO A 11 2.00 5.23 -12.69
N THR A 12 1.58 5.99 -13.70
CA THR A 12 0.55 7.04 -13.56
C THR A 12 -0.72 6.53 -12.85
N GLN A 13 -1.11 5.28 -13.10
CA GLN A 13 -2.27 4.63 -12.48
C GLN A 13 -2.11 4.48 -10.95
N VAL A 14 -0.95 4.04 -10.46
CA VAL A 14 -0.67 3.92 -9.02
C VAL A 14 -0.74 5.28 -8.35
N ARG A 15 -0.19 6.31 -9.00
CA ARG A 15 -0.19 7.67 -8.45
C ARG A 15 -1.60 8.25 -8.34
N VAL A 16 -2.45 8.04 -9.36
CA VAL A 16 -3.87 8.42 -9.32
C VAL A 16 -4.59 7.70 -8.18
N LEU A 17 -4.43 6.38 -8.08
CA LEU A 17 -5.09 5.57 -7.06
C LEU A 17 -4.71 6.00 -5.63
N LEU A 18 -3.42 6.26 -5.38
CA LEU A 18 -2.95 6.72 -4.07
C LEU A 18 -3.44 8.14 -3.75
N ASN A 19 -3.54 9.03 -4.75
CA ASN A 19 -4.11 10.36 -4.55
C ASN A 19 -5.60 10.30 -4.19
N GLU A 20 -6.36 9.41 -4.85
CA GLU A 20 -7.78 9.21 -4.54
C GLU A 20 -7.97 8.63 -3.14
N TYR A 21 -7.15 7.67 -2.75
CA TYR A 21 -7.15 7.15 -1.39
C TYR A 21 -6.74 8.22 -0.36
N GLU A 22 -5.79 9.11 -0.69
CA GLU A 22 -5.44 10.24 0.17
C GLU A 22 -6.64 11.18 0.40
N GLN A 23 -7.48 11.42 -0.60
CA GLN A 23 -8.70 12.21 -0.45
C GLN A 23 -9.69 11.57 0.53
N LEU A 24 -9.84 10.24 0.50
CA LEU A 24 -10.65 9.50 1.47
C LEU A 24 -10.12 9.67 2.91
N LEU A 25 -8.81 9.84 3.07
CA LEU A 25 -8.18 10.10 4.36
C LEU A 25 -8.15 11.58 4.76
N SER A 26 -8.76 12.50 4.00
CA SER A 26 -8.70 13.95 4.25
C SER A 26 -9.14 14.35 5.67
N GLY A 27 -10.12 13.66 6.24
CA GLY A 27 -10.59 13.85 7.63
C GLY A 27 -9.69 13.23 8.71
N LYS A 28 -8.59 12.55 8.34
CA LYS A 28 -7.63 11.94 9.29
C LYS A 28 -6.45 12.87 9.55
N ALA A 29 -5.80 12.67 10.70
CA ALA A 29 -4.58 13.38 11.07
C ALA A 29 -3.51 13.30 9.95
N PRO A 30 -2.74 14.37 9.69
CA PRO A 30 -1.70 14.37 8.65
C PRO A 30 -0.70 13.22 8.79
N SER A 31 -0.30 12.88 10.02
CA SER A 31 0.59 11.75 10.30
C SER A 31 0.00 10.41 9.88
N THR A 32 -1.31 10.23 10.06
CA THR A 32 -2.01 9.01 9.64
C THR A 32 -2.03 8.89 8.12
N ARG A 33 -2.31 9.99 7.41
CA ARG A 33 -2.26 10.04 5.93
C ARG A 33 -0.89 9.62 5.40
N VAL A 34 0.17 10.27 5.89
CA VAL A 34 1.55 9.99 5.48
C VAL A 34 1.94 8.53 5.73
N ILE A 35 1.59 7.99 6.89
CA ILE A 35 1.94 6.61 7.25
C ILE A 35 1.16 5.61 6.40
N SER A 36 -0.15 5.82 6.21
CA SER A 36 -0.96 4.96 5.34
C SER A 36 -0.42 4.93 3.91
N LEU A 37 -0.13 6.09 3.32
CA LEU A 37 0.43 6.17 1.96
C LEU A 37 1.81 5.50 1.85
N ARG A 38 2.65 5.60 2.89
CA ARG A 38 3.93 4.91 2.93
C ARG A 38 3.77 3.39 2.97
N ILE A 39 2.82 2.89 3.76
CA ILE A 39 2.49 1.46 3.84
C ILE A 39 2.01 0.96 2.47
N LEU A 40 1.12 1.71 1.82
CA LEU A 40 0.57 1.30 0.51
C LEU A 40 1.62 1.31 -0.59
N ARG A 41 2.52 2.30 -0.63
CA ARG A 41 3.63 2.30 -1.60
C ARG A 41 4.52 1.07 -1.42
N HIS A 42 4.85 0.73 -0.17
CA HIS A 42 5.66 -0.45 0.12
C HIS A 42 4.96 -1.75 -0.27
N LEU A 43 3.65 -1.87 0.02
CA LEU A 43 2.83 -3.00 -0.45
C LEU A 43 2.86 -3.11 -1.98
N ILE A 44 2.58 -2.01 -2.68
CA ILE A 44 2.49 -2.00 -4.14
C ILE A 44 3.84 -2.38 -4.75
N GLU A 45 4.94 -1.81 -4.25
CA GLU A 45 6.29 -2.18 -4.66
C GLU A 45 6.55 -3.67 -4.44
N TRP A 46 6.25 -4.19 -3.25
CA TRP A 46 6.42 -5.60 -2.93
C TRP A 46 5.59 -6.52 -3.83
N VAL A 47 4.29 -6.22 -4.02
CA VAL A 47 3.38 -7.01 -4.85
C VAL A 47 3.83 -7.05 -6.31
N THR A 48 4.26 -5.92 -6.87
CA THR A 48 4.74 -5.88 -8.26
C THR A 48 6.05 -6.65 -8.49
N GLN A 49 6.82 -6.88 -7.42
CA GLN A 49 8.06 -7.66 -7.47
C GLN A 49 7.84 -9.16 -7.21
N HIS A 50 6.79 -9.53 -6.47
CA HIS A 50 6.55 -10.91 -6.01
C HIS A 50 5.38 -11.61 -6.72
N SER A 51 4.57 -10.90 -7.51
CA SER A 51 3.50 -11.53 -8.27
C SER A 51 4.04 -12.36 -9.44
N ALA A 52 3.45 -13.54 -9.67
CA ALA A 52 3.77 -14.41 -10.80
C ALA A 52 3.68 -13.71 -12.18
N ASN A 53 2.87 -12.65 -12.29
CA ASN A 53 2.82 -11.76 -13.44
C ASN A 53 3.57 -10.46 -13.13
N ALA A 54 4.87 -10.42 -13.36
CA ALA A 54 5.65 -9.19 -13.26
C ALA A 54 5.02 -8.10 -14.16
N GLY A 55 4.56 -7.00 -13.56
CA GLY A 55 3.77 -6.01 -14.27
C GLY A 55 3.34 -4.83 -13.40
N PRO A 56 2.63 -3.84 -13.99
CA PRO A 56 2.08 -2.73 -13.24
C PRO A 56 1.04 -3.22 -12.25
N PHE A 57 0.96 -2.58 -11.09
CA PHE A 57 -0.02 -2.91 -10.07
C PHE A 57 -1.45 -2.84 -10.62
N GLN A 58 -2.19 -3.92 -10.41
CA GLN A 58 -3.62 -4.03 -10.66
C GLN A 58 -4.32 -4.38 -9.33
N PRO A 59 -5.48 -3.79 -9.00
CA PRO A 59 -6.22 -4.08 -7.77
C PRO A 59 -6.46 -5.59 -7.53
N GLU A 60 -6.63 -6.36 -8.61
CA GLU A 60 -6.84 -7.81 -8.61
C GLU A 60 -5.66 -8.60 -8.03
N MET A 61 -4.46 -8.00 -8.00
CA MET A 61 -3.27 -8.61 -7.40
C MET A 61 -3.37 -8.67 -5.87
N LEU A 62 -4.21 -7.83 -5.24
CA LEU A 62 -4.42 -7.83 -3.78
C LEU A 62 -5.41 -8.91 -3.36
N THR A 63 -5.04 -10.16 -3.57
CA THR A 63 -5.78 -11.30 -3.03
C THR A 63 -5.48 -11.49 -1.54
N GLN A 64 -6.35 -12.23 -0.84
CA GLN A 64 -6.12 -12.59 0.55
C GLN A 64 -4.77 -13.31 0.75
N ALA A 65 -4.39 -14.19 -0.18
CA ALA A 65 -3.12 -14.92 -0.12
C ALA A 65 -1.92 -13.96 -0.21
N VAL A 66 -1.92 -13.05 -1.18
CA VAL A 66 -0.86 -12.04 -1.34
C VAL A 66 -0.73 -11.14 -0.12
N VAL A 67 -1.85 -10.74 0.48
CA VAL A 67 -1.83 -9.94 1.72
C VAL A 67 -1.25 -10.73 2.89
N GLN A 68 -1.58 -12.02 3.02
CA GLN A 68 -1.03 -12.88 4.07
C GLN A 68 0.48 -13.10 3.89
N GLU A 69 0.94 -13.34 2.66
CA GLU A 69 2.37 -13.46 2.33
C GLU A 69 3.13 -12.17 2.64
N TYR A 70 2.57 -11.02 2.29
CA TYR A 70 3.16 -9.73 2.62
C TYR A 70 3.28 -9.50 4.13
N LEU A 71 2.25 -9.86 4.91
CA LEU A 71 2.30 -9.73 6.37
C LEU A 71 3.33 -10.67 7.01
N ALA A 72 3.49 -11.88 6.46
CA ALA A 72 4.53 -12.82 6.88
C ALA A 72 5.94 -12.30 6.52
N TYR A 73 6.09 -11.72 5.33
CA TYR A 73 7.33 -11.03 4.92
C TYR A 73 7.71 -9.92 5.90
N LEU A 74 6.77 -9.05 6.29
CA LEU A 74 7.05 -7.99 7.27
C LEU A 74 7.49 -8.55 8.65
N GLU A 75 6.93 -9.69 9.06
CA GLU A 75 7.37 -10.36 10.29
C GLU A 75 8.82 -10.86 10.19
N GLN A 76 9.20 -11.44 9.05
CA GLN A 76 10.57 -11.87 8.78
C GLN A 76 11.55 -10.69 8.73
N GLU A 77 11.10 -9.54 8.23
CA GLU A 77 11.86 -8.26 8.24
C GLU A 77 11.93 -7.61 9.64
N GLY A 78 11.37 -8.23 10.68
CA GLY A 78 11.47 -7.78 12.07
C GLY A 78 10.45 -6.69 12.45
N PHE A 79 9.35 -6.53 11.72
CA PHE A 79 8.30 -5.60 12.10
C PHE A 79 7.61 -6.06 13.39
N SER A 80 7.56 -5.17 14.39
CA SER A 80 6.84 -5.41 15.64
C SER A 80 5.34 -5.63 15.41
N LEU A 81 4.69 -6.30 16.37
CA LEU A 81 3.25 -6.51 16.36
C LEU A 81 2.48 -5.20 16.14
N ARG A 82 2.87 -4.12 16.82
CA ARG A 82 2.25 -2.79 16.66
C ARG A 82 2.35 -2.25 15.23
N GLN A 83 3.50 -2.43 14.58
CA GLN A 83 3.69 -2.01 13.20
C GLN A 83 2.82 -2.85 12.26
N ARG A 84 2.79 -4.17 12.45
CA ARG A 84 1.96 -5.08 11.65
C ARG A 84 0.46 -4.81 11.82
N THR A 85 -0.04 -4.57 13.04
CA THR A 85 -1.44 -4.17 13.28
C THR A 85 -1.80 -2.90 12.53
N ARG A 86 -0.90 -1.91 12.50
CA ARG A 86 -1.12 -0.69 11.74
C ARG A 86 -1.15 -0.96 10.23
N VAL A 87 -0.24 -1.79 9.72
CA VAL A 87 -0.26 -2.24 8.32
C VAL A 87 -1.59 -2.91 8.00
N THR A 88 -2.01 -3.91 8.78
CA THR A 88 -3.29 -4.62 8.58
C THR A 88 -4.47 -3.65 8.53
N SER A 89 -4.56 -2.70 9.46
CA SER A 89 -5.65 -1.70 9.44
C SER A 89 -5.64 -0.82 8.19
N THR A 90 -4.46 -0.37 7.75
CA THR A 90 -4.32 0.37 6.49
C THR A 90 -4.74 -0.48 5.28
N LEU A 91 -4.32 -1.75 5.24
CA LEU A 91 -4.66 -2.67 4.15
C LEU A 91 -6.16 -2.96 4.09
N SER A 92 -6.82 -3.20 5.23
CA SER A 92 -8.26 -3.40 5.28
C SER A 92 -9.04 -2.19 4.77
N ASN A 93 -8.66 -0.99 5.20
CA ASN A 93 -9.29 0.25 4.71
C ASN A 93 -9.06 0.47 3.21
N PHE A 94 -7.87 0.11 2.72
CA PHE A 94 -7.56 0.24 1.30
C PHE A 94 -8.30 -0.80 0.45
N ALA A 95 -8.39 -2.05 0.90
CA ALA A 95 -9.17 -3.08 0.23
C ALA A 95 -10.65 -2.70 0.13
N GLN A 96 -11.23 -2.15 1.20
CA GLN A 96 -12.59 -1.62 1.19
C GLN A 96 -12.76 -0.51 0.14
N PHE A 97 -11.83 0.44 0.09
CA PHE A 97 -11.82 1.49 -0.94
C PHE A 97 -11.76 0.92 -2.37
N LEU A 98 -10.95 -0.13 -2.60
CA LEU A 98 -10.87 -0.77 -3.91
C LEU A 98 -12.15 -1.49 -4.31
N ILE A 99 -12.89 -2.05 -3.34
CA ILE A 99 -14.19 -2.68 -3.57
C ILE A 99 -15.23 -1.61 -3.93
N GLU A 100 -15.29 -0.50 -3.19
CA GLU A 100 -16.26 0.59 -3.43
C GLU A 100 -16.07 1.32 -4.76
N LYS A 101 -14.88 1.22 -5.36
CA LYS A 101 -14.55 1.79 -6.67
C LYS A 101 -14.94 0.90 -7.86
N LYS A 102 -15.38 -0.33 -7.62
CA LYS A 102 -15.77 -1.31 -8.64
C LYS A 102 -17.28 -1.58 -8.59
#